data_AF-A0A0F7M3R6-F1
#
_entry.id   AF-A0A0F7M3R6-F1
#
_cell.length_a   1.000
_cell.length_b   1.000
_cell.length_c   1.000
_cell.angle_alpha   90.00
_cell.angle_beta   90.00
_cell.angle_gamma   90.00
#
_symmetry.space_group_name_H-M   'P 1'
#
loop_
_entity.id
_entity.type
_entity.pdbx_description
1 polymer ?
#
loop_
_entity_poly.entity_id
_entity_poly.type
_entity_poly.pdbx_seq_one_letter_code
_entity_poly.pdbx_strand_id
1 'polypeptide(L)'
;MRYSQALLQSTFLIALLTALSACSQKDIPFTDYLIENLLKDNLSQMARPAIFEVTNIAIKSSEHEGDRGIAKVDVELLFPEDFDTVVGLHKLEPFNVKYLQFKSSFGKFAAGEKQIHHAQYDFIRRKGKWAIIGSKALAAPDIKKPE
;
A
#
# COMPACT_ATOMS: atom_id res chain seq x y z
N MET A 1 59.83 -6.12 -10.70
CA MET A 1 58.72 -5.16 -10.92
C MET A 1 57.35 -5.86 -10.89
N ARG A 2 56.93 -6.47 -9.76
CA ARG A 2 55.61 -7.14 -9.64
C ARG A 2 54.63 -6.45 -8.68
N TYR A 3 55.07 -5.44 -7.94
CA TYR A 3 54.26 -4.73 -6.95
C TYR A 3 53.31 -3.67 -7.55
N SER A 4 53.60 -3.14 -8.74
CA SER A 4 52.82 -2.04 -9.34
C SER A 4 51.48 -2.49 -9.95
N GLN A 5 51.36 -3.73 -10.42
CA GLN A 5 50.11 -4.25 -11.01
C GLN A 5 49.06 -4.60 -9.94
N ALA A 6 49.49 -5.11 -8.78
CA ALA A 6 48.59 -5.43 -7.66
C ALA A 6 47.99 -4.16 -7.01
N LEU A 7 48.77 -3.06 -6.96
CA LEU A 7 48.31 -1.75 -6.50
C LEU A 7 47.29 -1.13 -7.45
N LEU A 8 47.47 -1.26 -8.78
CA LEU A 8 46.54 -0.75 -9.79
C LEU A 8 45.20 -1.51 -9.81
N GLN A 9 45.23 -2.84 -9.65
CA GLN A 9 44.01 -3.65 -9.58
C GLN A 9 43.22 -3.38 -8.29
N SER A 10 43.92 -3.21 -7.15
CA SER A 10 43.27 -2.90 -5.87
C SER A 10 42.63 -1.52 -5.87
N THR A 11 43.24 -0.51 -6.52
CA THR A 11 42.65 0.83 -6.66
C THR A 11 41.43 0.84 -7.57
N PHE A 12 41.43 0.05 -8.66
CA PHE A 12 40.26 -0.12 -9.51
C PHE A 12 39.09 -0.80 -8.78
N LEU A 13 39.38 -1.84 -7.98
CA LEU A 13 38.35 -2.54 -7.21
C LEU A 13 37.72 -1.64 -6.15
N ILE A 14 38.54 -0.83 -5.47
CA ILE A 14 38.08 0.15 -4.47
C ILE A 14 37.26 1.26 -5.14
N ALA A 15 37.70 1.79 -6.28
CA ALA A 15 36.96 2.80 -7.04
C ALA A 15 35.63 2.27 -7.58
N LEU A 16 35.56 1.00 -7.96
CA LEU A 16 34.33 0.34 -8.37
C LEU A 16 33.39 0.15 -7.16
N LEU A 17 33.90 -0.30 -6.02
CA LEU A 17 33.12 -0.47 -4.78
C LEU A 17 32.58 0.85 -4.22
N THR A 18 33.32 1.96 -4.34
CA THR A 18 32.83 3.30 -3.96
C THR A 18 31.82 3.85 -4.96
N ALA A 19 31.95 3.54 -6.25
CA ALA A 19 30.94 3.91 -7.25
C ALA A 19 29.62 3.14 -7.08
N LEU A 20 29.68 1.84 -6.72
CA LEU A 20 28.47 1.06 -6.43
C LEU A 20 27.75 1.51 -5.15
N SER A 21 28.48 1.90 -4.10
CA SER A 21 27.86 2.43 -2.87
C SER A 21 27.21 3.81 -3.07
N ALA A 22 27.76 4.64 -3.96
CA ALA A 22 27.18 5.93 -4.34
C ALA A 22 25.87 5.77 -5.15
N CYS A 23 25.73 4.72 -5.96
CA CYS A 23 24.47 4.43 -6.66
C CYS A 23 23.40 3.77 -5.78
N SER A 24 23.77 3.19 -4.64
CA SER A 24 22.84 2.50 -3.72
C SER A 24 22.03 3.47 -2.84
N GLN A 25 22.47 4.73 -2.73
CA GLN A 25 21.86 5.75 -1.86
C GLN A 25 20.86 6.66 -2.58
N LYS A 26 20.37 6.29 -3.76
CA LYS A 26 19.34 7.10 -4.43
C LYS A 26 17.98 6.83 -3.81
N ASP A 27 17.34 7.88 -3.34
CA ASP A 27 15.99 7.79 -2.78
C ASP A 27 15.00 7.20 -3.78
N ILE A 28 14.07 6.39 -3.24
CA ILE A 28 12.99 5.83 -4.05
C ILE A 28 12.05 6.97 -4.46
N PRO A 29 11.81 7.18 -5.77
CA PRO A 29 10.95 8.25 -6.24
C PRO A 29 9.49 8.00 -5.83
N PHE A 30 8.74 9.07 -5.57
CA PHE A 30 7.30 8.98 -5.34
C PHE A 30 6.58 8.85 -6.68
N THR A 31 6.14 7.64 -7.00
CA THR A 31 5.49 7.31 -8.27
C THR A 31 4.17 6.61 -8.03
N ASP A 32 3.31 6.62 -9.04
CA ASP A 32 2.03 5.91 -9.00
C ASP A 32 2.21 4.41 -8.75
N TYR A 33 3.22 3.80 -9.39
CA TYR A 33 3.57 2.40 -9.15
C TYR A 33 3.95 2.12 -7.68
N LEU A 34 4.71 3.01 -7.05
CA LEU A 34 5.05 2.88 -5.63
C LEU A 34 3.81 2.99 -4.75
N ILE A 35 2.96 3.99 -5.00
CA ILE A 35 1.72 4.22 -4.26
C ILE A 35 0.83 2.99 -4.35
N GLU A 36 0.62 2.46 -5.56
CA GLU A 36 -0.22 1.29 -5.80
C GLU A 36 0.29 0.06 -5.03
N ASN A 37 1.60 -0.20 -5.06
CA ASN A 37 2.17 -1.35 -4.34
C ASN A 37 2.07 -1.19 -2.82
N LEU A 38 2.37 0.00 -2.29
CA LEU A 38 2.22 0.26 -0.85
C LEU A 38 0.77 0.09 -0.40
N LEU A 39 -0.20 0.50 -1.22
CA LEU A 39 -1.62 0.32 -0.94
C LEU A 39 -2.04 -1.14 -1.03
N LYS A 40 -1.61 -1.89 -2.06
CA LYS A 40 -1.86 -3.34 -2.16
C LYS A 40 -1.32 -4.08 -0.94
N ASP A 41 -0.10 -3.79 -0.52
CA ASP A 41 0.51 -4.41 0.65
C ASP A 41 -0.23 -4.06 1.94
N ASN A 42 -0.66 -2.80 2.09
CA ASN A 42 -1.40 -2.36 3.27
C ASN A 42 -2.81 -2.98 3.33
N LEU A 43 -3.56 -2.92 2.23
CA LEU A 43 -4.92 -3.44 2.13
C LEU A 43 -4.95 -4.97 2.26
N SER A 44 -3.99 -5.68 1.67
CA SER A 44 -3.90 -7.14 1.82
C SER A 44 -3.58 -7.58 3.25
N GLN A 45 -2.88 -6.75 4.03
CA GLN A 45 -2.67 -7.01 5.47
C GLN A 45 -3.95 -6.74 6.28
N MET A 46 -4.73 -5.71 5.91
CA MET A 46 -6.03 -5.45 6.52
C MET A 46 -7.06 -6.54 6.21
N ALA A 47 -6.98 -7.11 5.01
CA ALA A 47 -7.77 -8.25 4.56
C ALA A 47 -7.27 -9.58 5.12
N ARG A 48 -6.62 -9.62 6.30
CA ARG A 48 -6.25 -10.89 6.94
C ARG A 48 -7.04 -11.08 8.23
N PRO A 49 -7.90 -12.11 8.30
CA PRO A 49 -8.23 -13.11 7.26
C PRO A 49 -9.00 -12.50 6.05
N ALA A 50 -8.97 -13.20 4.89
CA ALA A 50 -9.49 -12.69 3.61
C ALA A 50 -10.99 -12.43 3.64
N ILE A 51 -11.34 -11.15 3.61
CA ILE A 51 -12.71 -10.59 3.73
C ILE A 51 -13.17 -9.86 2.46
N PHE A 52 -12.20 -9.41 1.67
CA PHE A 52 -12.39 -8.73 0.40
C PHE A 52 -11.16 -8.98 -0.47
N GLU A 53 -11.34 -8.80 -1.77
CA GLU A 53 -10.28 -8.79 -2.76
C GLU A 53 -10.12 -7.37 -3.30
N VAL A 54 -8.88 -6.89 -3.40
CA VAL A 54 -8.61 -5.61 -4.05
C VAL A 54 -8.57 -5.85 -5.56
N THR A 55 -9.61 -5.45 -6.28
CA THR A 55 -9.73 -5.69 -7.73
C THR A 55 -9.10 -4.59 -8.56
N ASN A 56 -9.11 -3.35 -8.05
CA ASN A 56 -8.52 -2.21 -8.75
C ASN A 56 -8.06 -1.12 -7.76
N ILE A 57 -6.99 -0.42 -8.12
CA ILE A 57 -6.52 0.78 -7.46
C ILE A 57 -6.27 1.84 -8.54
N ALA A 58 -7.06 2.91 -8.54
CA ALA A 58 -6.93 3.98 -9.51
C ALA A 58 -6.45 5.27 -8.83
N ILE A 59 -5.21 5.67 -9.12
CA ILE A 59 -4.62 6.90 -8.60
C ILE A 59 -5.17 8.07 -9.44
N LYS A 60 -5.88 9.00 -8.79
CA LYS A 60 -6.48 10.17 -9.44
C LYS A 60 -5.53 11.34 -9.50
N SER A 61 -4.75 11.51 -8.43
CA SER A 61 -3.73 12.54 -8.33
C SER A 61 -2.73 12.14 -7.26
N SER A 62 -1.46 12.43 -7.49
CA SER A 62 -0.39 12.28 -6.51
C SER A 62 0.48 13.53 -6.52
N GLU A 63 0.85 14.00 -5.34
CA GLU A 63 1.72 15.15 -5.16
C GLU A 63 2.69 14.88 -4.01
N HIS A 64 3.91 15.39 -4.11
CA HIS A 64 4.89 15.26 -3.04
C HIS A 64 5.80 16.48 -2.96
N GLU A 65 6.22 16.77 -1.73
CA GLU A 65 7.18 17.82 -1.43
C GLU A 65 8.18 17.25 -0.41
N GLY A 66 9.45 17.16 -0.83
CA GLY A 66 10.51 16.52 -0.04
C GLY A 66 10.15 15.09 0.38
N ASP A 67 10.07 14.89 1.70
CA ASP A 67 9.79 13.60 2.32
C ASP A 67 8.31 13.36 2.63
N ARG A 68 7.40 14.19 2.13
CA ARG A 68 5.95 14.03 2.32
C ARG A 68 5.26 13.88 0.98
N GLY A 69 4.31 12.96 0.91
CA GLY A 69 3.50 12.71 -0.28
C GLY A 69 2.03 12.58 0.08
N ILE A 70 1.16 12.93 -0.86
CA ILE A 70 -0.29 12.78 -0.76
C ILE A 70 -0.76 12.13 -2.05
N ALA A 71 -1.67 11.17 -1.96
CA ALA A 71 -2.32 10.58 -3.12
C ALA A 71 -3.83 10.46 -2.90
N LYS A 72 -4.62 10.87 -3.90
CA LYS A 72 -6.06 10.61 -3.96
C LYS A 72 -6.30 9.40 -4.84
N VAL A 73 -7.00 8.41 -4.30
CA VAL A 73 -7.09 7.08 -4.89
C VAL A 73 -8.52 6.57 -4.76
N ASP A 74 -8.98 5.90 -5.81
CA ASP A 74 -10.15 5.04 -5.77
C ASP A 74 -9.69 3.59 -5.60
N VAL A 75 -10.21 2.91 -4.58
CA VAL A 75 -9.91 1.50 -4.32
C VAL A 75 -11.18 0.69 -4.52
N GLU A 76 -11.19 -0.21 -5.49
CA GLU A 76 -12.30 -1.16 -5.70
C GLU A 76 -12.04 -2.44 -4.90
N LEU A 77 -12.99 -2.75 -4.02
CA LEU A 77 -13.02 -3.95 -3.20
C LEU A 77 -14.16 -4.84 -3.67
N LEU A 78 -13.88 -6.13 -3.89
CA LEU A 78 -14.88 -7.17 -4.11
C LEU A 78 -15.07 -7.97 -2.83
N PHE A 79 -16.30 -8.11 -2.36
CA PHE A 79 -16.66 -8.94 -1.22
C PHE A 79 -17.17 -10.29 -1.72
N PRO A 80 -16.39 -11.38 -1.63
CA PRO A 80 -16.80 -12.69 -2.16
C PRO A 80 -17.96 -13.31 -1.37
N GLU A 81 -18.02 -13.03 -0.07
CA GLU A 81 -19.04 -13.54 0.87
C GLU A 81 -19.85 -12.37 1.43
N ASP A 82 -21.06 -12.66 1.94
CA ASP A 82 -21.87 -11.64 2.61
C ASP A 82 -21.34 -11.31 4.01
N PHE A 83 -21.77 -10.16 4.54
CA PHE A 83 -21.32 -9.67 5.84
C PHE A 83 -21.54 -10.66 6.99
N ASP A 84 -22.70 -11.33 7.04
CA ASP A 84 -23.04 -12.22 8.15
C ASP A 84 -22.22 -13.52 8.09
N THR A 85 -21.94 -14.00 6.87
CA THR A 85 -21.03 -15.13 6.60
C THR A 85 -19.60 -14.80 7.04
N VAL A 86 -19.07 -13.63 6.66
CA VAL A 86 -17.74 -13.17 7.09
C VAL A 86 -17.64 -13.05 8.61
N VAL A 87 -18.68 -12.49 9.24
CA VAL A 87 -18.77 -12.36 10.70
C VAL A 87 -18.75 -13.75 11.38
N GLY A 88 -19.50 -14.71 10.84
CA GLY A 88 -19.52 -16.09 11.34
C GLY A 88 -18.18 -16.81 11.19
N LEU A 89 -17.56 -16.75 10.01
CA LEU A 89 -16.28 -17.40 9.70
C LEU A 89 -15.15 -16.88 10.58
N HIS A 90 -15.13 -15.57 10.86
CA HIS A 90 -14.10 -14.95 11.68
C HIS A 90 -14.46 -14.88 13.16
N LYS A 91 -15.61 -15.46 13.56
CA LYS A 91 -16.11 -15.45 14.94
C LYS A 91 -16.12 -14.03 15.51
N LEU A 92 -16.53 -13.06 14.69
CA LEU A 92 -16.62 -11.66 15.09
C LEU A 92 -17.87 -11.47 15.94
N GLU A 93 -17.72 -11.55 17.26
CA GLU A 93 -18.87 -11.35 18.15
C GLU A 93 -19.46 -9.95 17.96
N PRO A 94 -20.81 -9.81 17.92
CA PRO A 94 -21.45 -8.51 18.05
C PRO A 94 -20.90 -7.83 19.31
N PHE A 95 -20.57 -6.54 19.25
CA PHE A 95 -19.91 -5.76 20.31
C PHE A 95 -18.39 -5.92 20.45
N ASN A 96 -17.73 -6.82 19.71
CA ASN A 96 -16.27 -6.81 19.63
C ASN A 96 -15.79 -5.54 18.90
N VAL A 97 -14.71 -4.92 19.38
CA VAL A 97 -14.07 -3.76 18.73
C VAL A 97 -13.77 -4.05 17.26
N LYS A 98 -13.32 -5.28 16.93
CA LYS A 98 -13.06 -5.71 15.55
C LYS A 98 -14.34 -5.71 14.70
N TYR A 99 -15.45 -6.21 15.24
CA TYR A 99 -16.76 -6.20 14.58
C TYR A 99 -17.24 -4.77 14.33
N LEU A 100 -17.15 -3.90 15.34
CA LEU A 100 -17.60 -2.51 15.23
C LEU A 100 -16.75 -1.72 14.22
N GLN A 101 -15.43 -1.90 14.26
CA GLN A 101 -14.51 -1.31 13.30
C GLN A 101 -14.83 -1.79 11.88
N PHE A 102 -15.14 -3.07 11.72
CA PHE A 102 -15.47 -3.66 10.42
C PHE A 102 -16.77 -3.11 9.84
N LYS A 103 -17.84 -3.12 10.63
CA LYS A 103 -19.14 -2.54 10.25
C LYS A 103 -19.02 -1.04 9.97
N SER A 104 -18.18 -0.33 10.72
CA SER A 104 -17.93 1.09 10.50
C SER A 104 -17.17 1.35 9.20
N SER A 105 -16.23 0.49 8.82
CA SER A 105 -15.40 0.69 7.64
C SER A 105 -16.10 0.33 6.33
N PHE A 106 -16.87 -0.76 6.31
CA PHE A 106 -17.43 -1.33 5.07
C PHE A 106 -18.97 -1.39 5.04
N GLY A 107 -19.64 -1.05 6.14
CA GLY A 107 -21.07 -1.23 6.27
C GLY A 107 -21.47 -2.72 6.26
N LYS A 108 -22.73 -2.98 5.89
CA LYS A 108 -23.20 -4.32 5.52
C LYS A 108 -23.11 -4.46 4.00
N PHE A 109 -22.58 -5.59 3.53
CA PHE A 109 -22.40 -5.90 2.12
C PHE A 109 -23.00 -7.27 1.78
N ALA A 110 -23.38 -7.45 0.51
CA ALA A 110 -23.80 -8.73 -0.05
C ALA A 110 -22.63 -9.51 -0.68
N ALA A 111 -22.76 -10.83 -0.80
CA ALA A 111 -21.82 -11.65 -1.54
C ALA A 111 -21.78 -11.22 -3.01
N GLY A 112 -20.58 -11.00 -3.56
CA GLY A 112 -20.33 -10.46 -4.89
C GLY A 112 -20.40 -8.93 -5.01
N GLU A 113 -20.69 -8.21 -3.93
CA GLU A 113 -20.78 -6.75 -3.95
C GLU A 113 -19.40 -6.13 -4.20
N LYS A 114 -19.37 -5.06 -5.02
CA LYS A 114 -18.18 -4.24 -5.19
C LYS A 114 -18.39 -2.87 -4.56
N GLN A 115 -17.42 -2.43 -3.77
CA GLN A 115 -17.39 -1.08 -3.20
C GLN A 115 -16.18 -0.32 -3.72
N ILE A 116 -16.38 0.88 -4.25
CA ILE A 116 -15.31 1.78 -4.66
C ILE A 116 -15.14 2.83 -3.57
N HIS A 117 -14.01 2.76 -2.84
CA HIS A 117 -13.69 3.71 -1.78
C HIS A 117 -12.84 4.86 -2.32
N HIS A 118 -13.30 6.08 -2.10
CA HIS A 118 -12.57 7.30 -2.46
C HIS A 118 -11.80 7.82 -1.24
N ALA A 119 -10.47 7.76 -1.29
CA ALA A 119 -9.62 8.11 -0.15
C ALA A 119 -8.41 8.94 -0.54
N GLN A 120 -8.00 9.81 0.37
CA GLN A 120 -6.67 10.40 0.38
C GLN A 120 -5.78 9.58 1.31
N TYR A 121 -4.56 9.28 0.84
CA TYR A 121 -3.51 8.66 1.63
C TYR A 121 -2.34 9.64 1.79
N ASP A 122 -1.83 9.72 3.01
CA ASP A 122 -0.66 10.52 3.34
C ASP A 122 0.55 9.60 3.51
N PHE A 123 1.68 10.03 2.94
CA PHE A 123 2.92 9.27 2.88
C PHE A 123 4.07 10.05 3.49
N ILE A 124 5.01 9.32 4.10
CA ILE A 124 6.28 9.88 4.55
C ILE A 124 7.44 9.03 4.05
N ARG A 125 8.55 9.69 3.68
CA ARG A 125 9.81 9.02 3.40
C ARG A 125 10.63 8.97 4.69
N ARG A 126 11.07 7.76 5.07
CA ARG A 126 11.98 7.53 6.19
C ARG A 126 13.08 6.58 5.74
N LYS A 127 14.34 6.99 5.93
CA LYS A 127 15.52 6.19 5.55
C LYS A 127 15.46 5.77 4.05
N GLY A 128 15.08 6.69 3.17
CA GLY A 128 14.98 6.47 1.73
C GLY A 128 13.76 5.65 1.26
N LYS A 129 12.88 5.21 2.17
CA LYS A 129 11.67 4.42 1.84
C LYS A 129 10.40 5.16 2.18
N TRP A 130 9.41 5.08 1.31
CA TRP A 130 8.08 5.61 1.55
C TRP A 130 7.22 4.66 2.37
N ALA A 131 6.37 5.22 3.22
CA ALA A 131 5.39 4.49 4.01
C ALA A 131 4.09 5.30 4.13
N ILE A 132 2.96 4.61 4.19
CA ILE A 132 1.65 5.19 4.49
C ILE A 132 1.62 5.56 5.98
N ILE A 133 1.19 6.78 6.30
CA ILE A 133 1.06 7.27 7.68
C ILE A 133 -0.36 7.63 8.07
N GLY A 134 -1.24 7.79 7.10
CA GLY A 134 -2.62 8.16 7.34
C GLY A 134 -3.49 7.95 6.12
N SER A 135 -4.79 7.87 6.35
CA SER A 135 -5.79 7.87 5.31
C SER A 135 -7.01 8.67 5.76
N LYS A 136 -7.72 9.24 4.79
CA LYS A 136 -8.95 10.00 5.00
C LYS A 136 -9.93 9.69 3.88
N ALA A 137 -11.15 9.29 4.23
CA ALA A 137 -12.24 9.15 3.27
C ALA A 137 -12.61 10.52 2.68
N LEU A 138 -12.75 10.57 1.36
CA LEU A 138 -13.10 11.78 0.61
C LEU A 138 -14.61 11.84 0.32
N ALA A 139 -15.24 10.69 0.13
CA ALA A 139 -16.67 10.55 -0.12
C ALA A 139 -17.18 9.19 0.40
N ALA A 140 -18.51 9.03 0.43
CA ALA A 140 -19.11 7.72 0.63
C ALA A 140 -18.73 6.78 -0.54
N PRO A 141 -18.58 5.47 -0.30
CA PRO A 141 -18.18 4.55 -1.36
C PRO A 141 -19.31 4.36 -2.39
N ASP A 142 -18.94 4.20 -3.65
CA ASP A 142 -19.88 3.76 -4.69
C ASP A 142 -20.10 2.25 -4.58
N ILE A 143 -21.36 1.84 -4.40
CA ILE A 143 -21.73 0.43 -4.22
C ILE A 143 -22.33 -0.12 -5.51
N LYS A 144 -21.70 -1.15 -6.06
CA LYS A 144 -22.23 -1.96 -7.17
C LYS A 144 -22.67 -3.30 -6.62
N LYS A 145 -23.98 -3.55 -6.65
CA LYS A 145 -24.55 -4.83 -6.22
C LYS A 145 -24.27 -5.92 -7.26
N PRO A 146 -24.23 -7.20 -6.85
CA PRO A 146 -24.20 -8.32 -7.79
C PRO A 146 -25.42 -8.25 -8.71
N GLU A 147 -25.22 -8.55 -9.99
CA GLU A 147 -26.31 -8.75 -10.96
C GLU A 147 -27.09 -10.05 -10.68
#